data_AF-S2XN79-F1
#
_entry.id   AF-S2XN79-F1
#
_cell.length_a   1.000
_cell.length_b   1.000
_cell.length_c   1.000
_cell.angle_alpha   90.00
_cell.angle_beta   90.00
_cell.angle_gamma   90.00
#
_symmetry.space_group_name_H-M   'P 1'
#
loop_
_entity.id
_entity.type
_entity.pdbx_description
1 polymer ?
#
loop_
_entity_poly.entity_id
_entity_poly.type
_entity_poly.pdbx_seq_one_letter_code
_entity_poly.pdbx_strand_id
1 'polypeptide(L)'
;MVEEVAGQLVETLKETMCVKNICTNLGIARSTYYRWKQASTDARSRQAIERRIDELCREHKFQYGYRKITALLRQEIRVNHKVIQCIMQKYGWQCRVKMKKRKLTRQPYYFEANLLNRNFEATAPLHKLVIDITYLSFGQKQLYLSSIQDLYNGEIIAYSIGDCQDTDFVLNTLPQLDNLPEGCTPYSDQGSVYTSYRYQQAVKGKDIIMSMSHKSMPADNAPIESFHSALKSETFYFDSLFYEGNRRTNCQRLFKVL
;
A
#
# COMPACT_ATOMS: atom_id res chain seq x y z
N MET A 1 5.26 41.35 13.24
CA MET A 1 4.82 42.39 14.21
C MET A 1 3.77 43.34 13.63
N VAL A 2 4.02 44.10 12.57
CA VAL A 2 3.01 45.06 12.03
C VAL A 2 1.77 44.36 11.45
N GLU A 3 1.96 43.24 10.74
CA GLU A 3 0.87 42.46 10.12
C GLU A 3 -0.11 41.84 11.15
N GLU A 4 0.41 41.17 12.19
CA GLU A 4 -0.42 40.52 13.22
C GLU A 4 -1.17 41.53 14.07
N VAL A 5 -0.52 42.62 14.48
CA VAL A 5 -1.14 43.67 15.29
C VAL A 5 -2.21 44.41 14.49
N ALA A 6 -1.95 44.74 13.22
CA ALA A 6 -2.94 45.35 12.34
C ALA A 6 -4.13 44.41 12.05
N GLY A 7 -3.87 43.11 11.85
CA GLY A 7 -4.92 42.11 11.66
C GLY A 7 -5.85 41.98 12.87
N GLN A 8 -5.27 41.91 14.08
CA GLN A 8 -6.03 41.84 15.33
C GLN A 8 -6.89 43.10 15.56
N LEU A 9 -6.32 44.29 15.36
CA LEU A 9 -7.05 45.56 15.48
C LEU A 9 -8.22 45.67 14.50
N VAL A 10 -8.03 45.24 13.25
CA VAL A 10 -9.13 45.25 12.26
C VAL A 10 -10.22 44.26 12.65
N GLU A 11 -9.88 43.07 13.15
CA GLU A 11 -10.89 42.07 13.57
C GLU A 11 -11.66 42.50 14.84
N THR A 12 -11.05 43.26 15.75
CA THR A 12 -11.74 43.82 16.93
C THR A 12 -12.62 45.02 16.57
N LEU A 13 -12.16 45.90 15.68
CA LEU A 13 -12.84 47.16 15.36
C LEU A 13 -13.84 47.05 14.20
N LYS A 14 -13.83 45.96 13.42
CA LYS A 14 -14.78 45.78 12.29
C LYS A 14 -16.25 45.75 12.70
N GLU A 15 -16.54 45.48 13.98
CA GLU A 15 -17.89 45.45 14.54
C GLU A 15 -18.44 46.85 14.82
N THR A 16 -17.55 47.84 15.02
CA THR A 16 -17.90 49.23 15.35
C THR A 16 -17.63 50.20 14.21
N MET A 17 -16.70 49.87 13.30
CA MET A 17 -16.30 50.72 12.17
C MET A 17 -16.13 49.91 10.89
N CYS A 18 -16.35 50.55 9.73
CA CYS A 18 -16.09 49.88 8.47
C CYS A 18 -14.59 49.64 8.24
N VAL A 19 -14.23 48.47 7.68
CA VAL A 19 -12.84 48.06 7.41
C VAL A 19 -12.06 49.10 6.61
N LYS A 20 -12.73 49.86 5.73
CA LYS A 20 -12.11 50.96 4.96
C LYS A 20 -11.58 52.07 5.88
N ASN A 21 -12.37 52.50 6.86
CA ASN A 21 -11.99 53.57 7.79
C ASN A 21 -10.88 53.09 8.73
N ILE A 22 -10.95 51.84 9.20
CA ILE A 22 -9.91 51.25 10.05
C ILE A 22 -8.57 51.18 9.29
N CYS A 23 -8.58 50.66 8.07
CA CYS A 23 -7.38 50.60 7.22
C CYS A 23 -6.79 52.00 6.95
N THR A 24 -7.65 52.99 6.72
CA THR A 24 -7.24 54.40 6.50
C THR A 24 -6.56 54.97 7.74
N ASN A 25 -7.15 54.78 8.93
CA ASN A 25 -6.59 55.25 10.20
C ASN A 25 -5.29 54.54 10.58
N LEU A 26 -5.13 53.27 10.19
CA LEU A 26 -3.90 52.51 10.39
C LEU A 26 -2.82 52.81 9.33
N GLY A 27 -3.12 53.60 8.29
CA GLY A 27 -2.19 53.91 7.21
C GLY A 27 -1.91 52.72 6.28
N ILE A 28 -2.82 51.75 6.17
CA ILE A 28 -2.64 50.51 5.42
C ILE A 28 -3.64 50.44 4.26
N ALA A 29 -3.18 50.00 3.09
CA ALA A 29 -4.08 49.75 1.97
C ALA A 29 -5.02 48.56 2.26
N ARG A 30 -6.31 48.69 1.89
CA ARG A 30 -7.32 47.63 2.08
C ARG A 30 -6.93 46.31 1.39
N SER A 31 -6.28 46.38 0.24
CA SER A 31 -5.74 45.22 -0.49
C SER A 31 -4.67 44.48 0.32
N THR A 32 -3.80 45.20 1.02
CA THR A 32 -2.78 44.64 1.89
C THR A 32 -3.38 43.87 3.06
N TYR A 33 -4.42 44.43 3.71
CA TYR A 33 -5.14 43.75 4.78
C TYR A 33 -5.77 42.42 4.31
N TYR A 34 -6.51 42.42 3.20
CA TYR A 34 -7.11 41.17 2.70
C TYR A 34 -6.06 40.16 2.25
N ARG A 35 -4.93 40.60 1.70
CA ARG A 35 -3.81 39.73 1.36
C ARG A 35 -3.23 39.04 2.61
N TRP A 36 -3.02 39.79 3.70
CA TRP A 36 -2.59 39.23 4.99
C TRP A 36 -3.62 38.26 5.57
N LYS A 37 -4.90 38.62 5.52
CA LYS A 37 -6.00 37.74 5.96
C LYS A 37 -6.06 36.43 5.19
N GLN A 38 -5.91 36.50 3.86
CA GLN A 38 -5.85 35.31 3.01
C GLN A 38 -4.62 34.46 3.34
N ALA A 39 -3.43 35.07 3.45
CA ALA A 39 -2.20 34.38 3.80
C ALA A 39 -2.29 33.66 5.17
N SER A 40 -2.91 34.31 6.16
CA SER A 40 -3.18 33.70 7.47
C SER A 40 -4.12 32.50 7.39
N THR A 41 -5.16 32.59 6.57
CA THR A 41 -6.12 31.50 6.34
C THR A 41 -5.45 30.30 5.65
N ASP A 42 -4.65 30.57 4.62
CA ASP A 42 -3.91 29.56 3.88
C ASP A 42 -2.86 28.87 4.77
N ALA A 43 -2.19 29.65 5.64
CA ALA A 43 -1.24 29.12 6.62
C ALA A 43 -1.92 28.16 7.63
N ARG A 44 -3.10 28.52 8.14
CA ARG A 44 -3.89 27.65 9.04
C ARG A 44 -4.34 26.36 8.34
N SER A 45 -4.83 26.46 7.10
CA SER A 45 -5.21 25.29 6.30
C SER A 45 -4.02 24.36 6.09
N ARG A 46 -2.85 24.92 5.75
CA ARG A 46 -1.61 24.16 5.59
C ARG A 46 -1.16 23.50 6.89
N GLN A 47 -1.23 24.19 8.03
CA GLN A 47 -0.91 23.60 9.34
C GLN A 47 -1.85 22.44 9.69
N ALA A 48 -3.14 22.54 9.38
CA ALA A 48 -4.08 21.45 9.59
C ALA A 48 -3.72 20.21 8.75
N ILE A 49 -3.33 20.41 7.48
CA ILE A 49 -2.84 19.34 6.60
C ILE A 49 -1.53 18.74 7.14
N GLU A 50 -0.56 19.56 7.55
CA GLU A 50 0.71 19.10 8.11
C GLU A 50 0.49 18.26 9.38
N ARG A 51 -0.41 18.70 10.28
CA ARG A 51 -0.78 17.96 11.48
C ARG A 51 -1.44 16.62 11.15
N ARG A 52 -2.37 16.60 10.20
CA ARG A 52 -3.03 15.35 9.80
C ARG A 52 -2.05 14.35 9.16
N ILE A 53 -1.10 14.85 8.38
CA ILE A 53 -0.01 14.03 7.84
C ILE A 53 0.86 13.47 8.96
N ASP A 54 1.22 14.26 9.97
CA ASP A 54 1.98 13.77 11.14
C ASP A 54 1.23 12.66 11.88
N GLU A 55 -0.08 12.87 12.15
CA GLU A 55 -0.95 11.87 12.77
C GLU A 55 -0.95 10.55 11.98
N LEU A 56 -1.21 10.61 10.67
CA LEU A 56 -1.20 9.42 9.79
C LEU A 56 0.19 8.75 9.75
N CYS A 57 1.27 9.54 9.72
CA CYS A 57 2.62 9.00 9.73
C CYS A 57 2.91 8.28 11.05
N ARG A 58 2.49 8.83 12.20
CA ARG A 58 2.67 8.21 13.52
C ARG A 58 1.81 6.98 13.71
N GLU A 59 0.54 7.04 13.30
CA GLU A 59 -0.41 5.93 13.32
C GLU A 59 0.17 4.72 12.58
N HIS A 60 0.76 4.96 11.41
CA HIS A 60 1.43 3.93 10.61
C HIS A 60 2.93 3.77 10.89
N LYS A 61 3.43 4.25 12.03
CA LYS A 61 4.82 4.08 12.48
C LYS A 61 5.88 4.44 11.42
N PHE A 62 5.59 5.43 10.57
CA PHE A 62 6.43 5.88 9.43
C PHE A 62 6.71 4.79 8.38
N GLN A 63 5.83 3.80 8.25
CA GLN A 63 5.93 2.73 7.24
C GLN A 63 5.35 3.13 5.89
N TYR A 64 4.44 4.11 5.86
CA TYR A 64 3.79 4.52 4.63
C TYR A 64 4.57 5.62 3.92
N GLY A 65 4.86 5.41 2.64
CA GLY A 65 5.37 6.46 1.76
C GLY A 65 4.29 7.47 1.38
N TYR A 66 4.70 8.59 0.78
CA TYR A 66 3.81 9.69 0.43
C TYR A 66 2.61 9.27 -0.43
N ARG A 67 2.73 8.21 -1.25
CA ARG A 67 1.62 7.69 -2.06
C ARG A 67 0.50 7.09 -1.20
N LYS A 68 0.84 6.26 -0.20
CA LYS A 68 -0.12 5.66 0.73
C LYS A 68 -0.74 6.72 1.63
N ILE A 69 0.07 7.62 2.18
CA ILE A 69 -0.42 8.77 2.95
C ILE A 69 -1.35 9.64 2.10
N THR A 70 -1.06 9.82 0.80
CA THR A 70 -1.97 10.51 -0.13
C THR A 70 -3.30 9.79 -0.28
N ALA A 71 -3.29 8.46 -0.47
CA ALA A 71 -4.51 7.68 -0.62
C ALA A 71 -5.41 7.80 0.62
N LEU A 72 -4.84 7.68 1.81
CA LEU A 72 -5.55 7.85 3.08
C LEU A 72 -6.09 9.26 3.24
N LEU A 73 -5.22 10.28 3.07
CA LEU A 73 -5.62 11.66 3.26
C LEU A 73 -6.70 12.09 2.25
N ARG A 74 -6.71 11.53 1.04
CA ARG A 74 -7.73 11.83 0.01
C ARG A 74 -9.14 11.36 0.37
N GLN A 75 -9.29 10.43 1.32
CA GLN A 75 -10.61 10.06 1.84
C GLN A 75 -11.23 11.18 2.68
N GLU A 76 -10.40 12.08 3.20
CA GLU A 76 -10.82 13.18 4.09
C GLU A 76 -10.72 14.55 3.40
N ILE A 77 -9.61 14.80 2.70
CA ILE A 77 -9.24 16.10 2.15
C ILE A 77 -8.66 15.95 0.75
N ARG A 78 -9.17 16.73 -0.21
CA ARG A 78 -8.61 16.79 -1.57
C ARG A 78 -7.28 17.56 -1.58
N VAL A 79 -6.17 16.82 -1.50
CA VAL A 79 -4.81 17.39 -1.57
C VAL A 79 -4.00 16.73 -2.70
N ASN A 80 -3.14 17.52 -3.34
CA ASN A 80 -2.22 17.03 -4.36
C ASN A 80 -1.08 16.22 -3.71
N HIS A 81 -0.77 15.05 -4.26
CA HIS A 81 0.32 14.18 -3.79
C HIS A 81 1.68 14.89 -3.68
N LYS A 82 1.95 15.89 -4.53
CA LYS A 82 3.19 16.68 -4.49
C LYS A 82 3.31 17.51 -3.21
N VAL A 83 2.20 18.05 -2.71
CA VAL A 83 2.17 18.84 -1.47
C VAL A 83 2.51 17.93 -0.29
N ILE A 84 1.90 16.75 -0.25
CA ILE A 84 2.14 15.74 0.79
C ILE A 84 3.60 15.29 0.76
N GLN A 85 4.14 15.02 -0.43
CA GLN A 85 5.55 14.66 -0.62
C GLN A 85 6.49 15.75 -0.09
N CYS A 86 6.23 17.02 -0.41
CA CYS A 86 7.04 18.14 0.08
C CYS A 86 6.98 18.27 1.60
N ILE A 87 5.80 18.12 2.20
CA ILE A 87 5.63 18.16 3.66
C ILE A 87 6.40 17.03 4.34
N MET A 88 6.27 15.79 3.84
CA MET A 88 6.98 14.64 4.40
C MET A 88 8.50 14.80 4.26
N GLN A 89 8.98 15.39 3.15
CA GLN A 89 10.40 15.71 2.96
C GLN A 89 10.89 16.78 3.94
N LYS A 90 10.10 17.84 4.15
CA LYS A 90 10.41 18.94 5.07
C LYS A 90 10.62 18.44 6.50
N TYR A 91 9.81 17.49 6.97
CA TYR A 91 9.86 16.99 8.34
C TYR A 91 10.61 15.67 8.53
N GLY A 92 11.19 15.09 7.48
CA GLY A 92 11.90 13.82 7.59
C GLY A 92 10.98 12.61 7.84
N TRP A 93 9.72 12.69 7.41
CA TRP A 93 8.71 11.63 7.59
C TRP A 93 8.74 10.59 6.46
N GLN A 94 9.89 10.36 5.85
CA GLN A 94 10.00 9.37 4.78
C GLN A 94 9.80 7.95 5.32
N CYS A 95 9.28 7.11 4.45
CA CYS A 95 9.07 5.68 4.69
C CYS A 95 10.37 5.01 5.12
N ARG A 96 10.37 4.41 6.31
CA ARG A 96 11.51 3.69 6.89
C ARG A 96 11.47 2.22 6.49
N VAL A 97 11.98 1.87 5.31
CA VAL A 97 12.11 0.46 4.88
C VAL A 97 13.54 -0.02 5.03
N LYS A 98 13.72 -1.24 5.57
CA LYS A 98 15.03 -1.92 5.62
C LYS A 98 15.39 -2.48 4.24
N MET A 99 16.63 -2.28 3.79
CA MET A 99 17.12 -2.80 2.52
C MET A 99 17.18 -4.34 2.53
N LYS A 100 16.52 -5.02 1.58
CA LYS A 100 16.59 -6.48 1.41
C LYS A 100 18.00 -6.89 0.93
N LYS A 101 18.62 -7.86 1.61
CA LYS A 101 19.82 -8.55 1.12
C LYS A 101 19.38 -9.69 0.19
N ARG A 102 19.83 -9.72 -1.06
CA ARG A 102 19.55 -10.81 -2.02
C ARG A 102 20.38 -12.05 -1.68
N LYS A 103 19.77 -13.23 -1.74
CA LYS A 103 20.47 -14.53 -1.83
C LYS A 103 20.19 -15.14 -3.20
N LEU A 104 21.18 -15.80 -3.80
CA LEU A 104 21.05 -16.57 -5.05
C LEU A 104 20.31 -17.88 -4.80
N THR A 105 19.43 -18.29 -5.72
CA THR A 105 18.72 -19.58 -5.66
C THR A 105 18.82 -20.35 -6.99
N ARG A 106 18.83 -21.69 -6.89
CA ARG A 106 19.15 -22.70 -7.93
C ARG A 106 17.99 -23.01 -8.90
N GLN A 107 18.25 -23.87 -9.88
CA GLN A 107 17.49 -24.08 -11.12
C GLN A 107 16.34 -25.15 -11.06
N PRO A 108 15.08 -24.85 -11.50
CA PRO A 108 13.94 -25.83 -11.60
C PRO A 108 13.87 -26.79 -12.82
N TYR A 109 12.90 -27.73 -12.76
CA TYR A 109 12.76 -28.99 -13.53
C TYR A 109 11.72 -28.99 -14.69
N TYR A 110 10.79 -28.03 -14.81
CA TYR A 110 9.72 -28.06 -15.84
C TYR A 110 9.43 -26.69 -16.47
N PHE A 111 8.98 -26.66 -17.74
CA PHE A 111 8.82 -25.46 -18.58
C PHE A 111 7.42 -25.36 -19.22
N GLU A 112 6.78 -24.19 -19.09
CA GLU A 112 5.70 -23.70 -19.96
C GLU A 112 6.01 -22.24 -20.39
N ALA A 113 5.42 -21.77 -21.50
CA ALA A 113 5.71 -20.47 -22.09
C ALA A 113 5.12 -19.31 -21.26
N ASN A 114 5.89 -18.23 -21.06
CA ASN A 114 5.45 -17.05 -20.32
C ASN A 114 4.50 -16.19 -21.17
N LEU A 115 3.19 -16.36 -20.97
CA LEU A 115 2.16 -15.59 -21.66
C LEU A 115 1.96 -14.18 -21.06
N LEU A 116 2.45 -13.92 -19.83
CA LEU A 116 2.30 -12.61 -19.18
C LEU A 116 3.20 -11.56 -19.85
N ASN A 117 4.43 -11.94 -20.18
CA ASN A 117 5.47 -11.09 -20.77
C ASN A 117 5.56 -9.69 -20.12
N ARG A 118 5.44 -9.63 -18.78
CA ARG A 118 5.43 -8.39 -17.97
C ARG A 118 4.31 -7.39 -18.29
N ASN A 119 3.28 -7.83 -19.00
CA ASN A 119 2.05 -7.08 -19.18
C ASN A 119 1.13 -7.31 -17.97
N PHE A 120 1.35 -6.51 -16.93
CA PHE A 120 0.56 -6.53 -15.70
C PHE A 120 -0.78 -5.80 -15.82
N GLU A 121 -1.07 -5.15 -16.94
CA GLU A 121 -2.34 -4.43 -17.11
C GLU A 121 -3.48 -5.42 -17.41
N ALA A 122 -4.48 -5.44 -16.54
CA ALA A 122 -5.73 -6.15 -16.77
C ALA A 122 -6.82 -5.14 -17.15
N THR A 123 -7.66 -5.49 -18.14
CA THR A 123 -8.76 -4.63 -18.60
C THR A 123 -10.05 -4.84 -17.81
N ALA A 124 -10.14 -5.94 -17.05
CA ALA A 124 -11.29 -6.30 -16.23
C ALA A 124 -10.84 -7.08 -14.98
N PRO A 125 -11.63 -7.06 -13.89
CA PRO A 125 -11.38 -7.87 -12.70
C PRO A 125 -11.28 -9.36 -13.04
N LEU A 126 -10.46 -10.09 -12.28
CA LEU A 126 -10.31 -11.54 -12.34
C LEU A 126 -9.83 -12.10 -13.69
N HIS A 127 -9.41 -11.27 -14.65
CA HIS A 127 -8.89 -11.73 -15.93
C HIS A 127 -7.42 -12.18 -15.86
N LYS A 128 -6.61 -11.49 -15.04
CA LYS A 128 -5.19 -11.79 -14.86
C LYS A 128 -4.88 -11.90 -13.38
N LEU A 129 -4.50 -13.10 -12.96
CA LEU A 129 -4.19 -13.39 -11.57
C LEU A 129 -2.72 -13.76 -11.43
N VAL A 130 -2.04 -13.30 -10.39
CA VAL A 130 -0.67 -13.74 -10.08
C VAL A 130 -0.66 -14.51 -8.77
N ILE A 131 0.12 -15.60 -8.73
CA ILE A 131 0.23 -16.52 -7.60
C ILE A 131 1.70 -16.59 -7.18
N ASP A 132 1.95 -16.46 -5.88
CA ASP A 132 3.30 -16.60 -5.32
C ASP A 132 3.28 -17.11 -3.88
N ILE A 133 4.37 -17.78 -3.47
CA ILE A 133 4.60 -18.25 -2.11
C ILE A 133 5.71 -17.43 -1.47
N THR A 134 5.46 -16.93 -0.28
CA THR A 134 6.47 -16.27 0.52
C THR A 134 6.55 -16.84 1.94
N TYR A 135 7.74 -16.81 2.53
CA TYR A 135 7.92 -17.07 3.95
C TYR A 135 7.60 -15.82 4.78
N LEU A 136 6.95 -16.01 5.92
CA LEU A 136 6.67 -15.01 6.94
C LEU A 136 7.42 -15.42 8.21
N SER A 137 8.35 -14.57 8.66
CA SER A 137 9.07 -14.82 9.90
C SER A 137 8.20 -14.42 11.09
N PHE A 138 7.83 -15.38 11.92
CA PHE A 138 6.92 -15.21 13.05
C PHE A 138 7.60 -15.68 14.34
N GLY A 139 8.17 -14.73 15.08
CA GLY A 139 8.98 -15.04 16.26
C GLY A 139 10.14 -15.98 15.92
N GLN A 140 10.15 -17.18 16.51
CA GLN A 140 11.15 -18.21 16.27
C GLN A 140 10.78 -19.19 15.14
N LYS A 141 9.59 -19.07 14.52
CA LYS A 141 9.11 -19.98 13.48
C LYS A 141 8.99 -19.26 12.13
N GLN A 142 9.06 -20.04 11.04
CA GLN A 142 8.76 -19.58 9.69
C GLN A 142 7.39 -20.15 9.29
N LEU A 143 6.49 -19.26 8.87
CA LEU A 143 5.23 -19.64 8.23
C LEU A 143 5.38 -19.45 6.73
N TYR A 144 4.54 -20.14 5.96
CA TYR A 144 4.42 -19.97 4.52
C TYR A 144 3.07 -19.32 4.22
N LEU A 145 3.08 -18.36 3.29
CA LEU A 145 1.90 -17.69 2.75
C LEU A 145 1.85 -17.98 1.25
N SER A 146 0.76 -18.58 0.80
CA SER A 146 0.38 -18.67 -0.61
C SER A 146 -0.71 -17.64 -0.83
N SER A 147 -0.54 -16.78 -1.82
CA SER A 147 -1.51 -15.72 -2.11
C SER A 147 -1.76 -15.62 -3.60
N ILE A 148 -2.99 -15.25 -3.96
CA ILE A 148 -3.44 -15.00 -5.33
C ILE A 148 -3.92 -13.56 -5.39
N GLN A 149 -3.32 -12.77 -6.26
CA GLN A 149 -3.61 -11.36 -6.45
C GLN A 149 -4.27 -11.12 -7.80
N ASP A 150 -5.34 -10.32 -7.84
CA ASP A 150 -5.89 -9.78 -9.07
C ASP A 150 -5.06 -8.59 -9.54
N LEU A 151 -4.55 -8.65 -10.77
CA LEU A 151 -3.75 -7.57 -11.35
C LEU A 151 -4.56 -6.34 -11.75
N TYR A 152 -5.90 -6.44 -11.82
CA TYR A 152 -6.75 -5.30 -12.15
C TYR A 152 -6.74 -4.21 -11.05
N ASN A 153 -6.96 -4.62 -9.80
CA ASN A 153 -7.07 -3.72 -8.65
C ASN A 153 -5.99 -3.95 -7.58
N GLY A 154 -5.19 -5.02 -7.72
CA GLY A 154 -4.14 -5.39 -6.76
C GLY A 154 -4.66 -6.10 -5.51
N GLU A 155 -5.93 -6.50 -5.45
CA GLU A 155 -6.52 -7.18 -4.30
C GLU A 155 -6.08 -8.64 -4.20
N ILE A 156 -5.93 -9.12 -2.96
CA ILE A 156 -5.68 -10.55 -2.69
C ILE A 156 -7.03 -11.27 -2.63
N ILE A 157 -7.31 -12.06 -3.65
CA ILE A 157 -8.60 -12.76 -3.81
C ILE A 157 -8.61 -14.13 -3.13
N ALA A 158 -7.44 -14.74 -2.92
CA ALA A 158 -7.31 -16.01 -2.22
C ALA A 158 -5.98 -16.09 -1.48
N TYR A 159 -5.97 -16.73 -0.31
CA TYR A 159 -4.74 -16.96 0.44
C TYR A 159 -4.81 -18.18 1.36
N SER A 160 -3.66 -18.71 1.71
CA SER A 160 -3.50 -19.80 2.68
C SER A 160 -2.26 -19.55 3.52
N ILE A 161 -2.31 -19.90 4.82
CA ILE A 161 -1.16 -19.80 5.73
C ILE A 161 -0.91 -21.15 6.42
N GLY A 162 0.33 -21.63 6.34
CA GLY A 162 0.75 -22.95 6.79
C GLY A 162 2.13 -22.97 7.44
N ASP A 163 2.42 -24.02 8.20
CA ASP A 163 3.71 -24.21 8.88
C ASP A 163 4.77 -24.86 7.98
N CYS A 164 4.35 -25.48 6.87
CA CYS A 164 5.22 -26.15 5.92
C CYS A 164 4.85 -25.79 4.48
N GLN A 165 5.86 -25.82 3.59
CA GLN A 165 5.70 -25.63 2.15
C GLN A 165 5.38 -26.99 1.51
N ASP A 166 4.22 -27.55 1.84
CA ASP A 166 3.72 -28.77 1.19
C ASP A 166 2.79 -28.42 0.01
N THR A 167 2.52 -29.42 -0.83
CA THR A 167 1.60 -29.25 -1.98
C THR A 167 0.17 -28.99 -1.51
N ASP A 168 -0.23 -29.61 -0.39
CA ASP A 168 -1.58 -29.52 0.17
C ASP A 168 -1.91 -28.09 0.61
N PHE A 169 -0.90 -27.35 1.10
CA PHE A 169 -0.97 -25.95 1.46
C PHE A 169 -1.38 -25.02 0.31
N VAL A 170 -0.80 -25.22 -0.88
CA VAL A 170 -1.11 -24.41 -2.07
C VAL A 170 -2.42 -24.86 -2.69
N LEU A 171 -2.71 -26.17 -2.64
CA LEU A 171 -4.01 -26.72 -3.05
C LEU A 171 -5.18 -26.10 -2.27
N ASN A 172 -4.99 -25.69 -1.01
CA ASN A 172 -6.02 -25.01 -0.23
C ASN A 172 -6.42 -23.61 -0.75
N THR A 173 -5.62 -23.00 -1.63
CA THR A 173 -5.99 -21.71 -2.25
C THR A 173 -6.89 -21.88 -3.48
N LEU A 174 -6.79 -23.00 -4.19
CA LEU A 174 -7.56 -23.23 -5.42
C LEU A 174 -9.08 -23.29 -5.18
N PRO A 175 -9.61 -23.91 -4.10
CA PRO A 175 -11.03 -23.86 -3.76
C PRO A 175 -11.58 -22.45 -3.50
N GLN A 176 -10.75 -21.46 -3.21
CA GLN A 176 -11.21 -20.08 -2.98
C GLN A 176 -11.47 -19.33 -4.30
N LEU A 177 -10.98 -19.87 -5.43
CA LEU A 177 -11.17 -19.32 -6.78
C LEU A 177 -12.45 -19.85 -7.44
N ASP A 178 -13.57 -19.76 -6.73
CA ASP A 178 -14.85 -20.17 -7.31
C ASP A 178 -15.42 -19.01 -8.15
N ASN A 179 -15.95 -19.34 -9.34
CA ASN A 179 -16.52 -18.39 -10.32
C ASN A 179 -15.50 -17.49 -11.05
N LEU A 180 -14.38 -18.05 -11.52
CA LEU A 180 -13.49 -17.31 -12.43
C LEU A 180 -14.16 -17.10 -13.79
N PRO A 181 -14.00 -15.91 -14.41
CA PRO A 181 -14.49 -15.67 -15.77
C PRO A 181 -13.76 -16.55 -16.78
N GLU A 182 -14.43 -16.88 -17.87
CA GLU A 182 -13.83 -17.64 -18.98
C GLU A 182 -12.61 -16.89 -19.55
N GLY A 183 -11.50 -17.59 -19.70
CA GLY A 183 -10.23 -16.99 -20.13
C GLY A 183 -9.38 -16.38 -19.00
N CYS A 184 -9.79 -16.50 -17.73
CA CYS A 184 -8.93 -16.20 -16.60
C CYS A 184 -7.65 -17.03 -16.67
N THR A 185 -6.49 -16.36 -16.65
CA THR A 185 -5.18 -17.02 -16.68
C THR A 185 -4.43 -16.69 -15.40
N PRO A 186 -4.24 -17.65 -14.48
CA PRO A 186 -3.35 -17.48 -13.36
C PRO A 186 -1.88 -17.66 -13.77
N TYR A 187 -1.04 -16.81 -13.20
CA TYR A 187 0.38 -16.73 -13.50
C TYR A 187 1.19 -17.07 -12.25
N SER A 188 2.03 -18.10 -12.32
CA SER A 188 2.93 -18.47 -11.22
C SER A 188 4.40 -18.40 -11.64
N ASP A 189 5.30 -18.41 -10.66
CA ASP A 189 6.69 -18.75 -10.95
C ASP A 189 6.88 -20.26 -11.21
N GLN A 190 8.10 -20.64 -11.59
CA GLN A 190 8.48 -22.05 -11.78
C GLN A 190 8.94 -22.71 -10.47
N GLY A 191 8.34 -22.34 -9.33
CA GLY A 191 8.58 -22.98 -8.04
C GLY A 191 8.30 -24.48 -8.08
N SER A 192 9.01 -25.26 -7.27
CA SER A 192 8.84 -26.73 -7.19
C SER A 192 7.42 -27.16 -6.84
N VAL A 193 6.66 -26.30 -6.16
CA VAL A 193 5.27 -26.58 -5.78
C VAL A 193 4.33 -26.42 -6.98
N TYR A 194 4.44 -25.32 -7.74
CA TYR A 194 3.61 -25.04 -8.92
C TYR A 194 3.92 -25.96 -10.10
N THR A 195 5.16 -26.45 -10.18
CA THR A 195 5.57 -27.46 -11.18
C THR A 195 5.23 -28.90 -10.77
N SER A 196 4.67 -29.13 -9.58
CA SER A 196 4.37 -30.48 -9.10
C SER A 196 3.17 -31.11 -9.83
N TYR A 197 3.21 -32.43 -10.01
CA TYR A 197 2.15 -33.18 -10.69
C TYR A 197 0.78 -33.02 -10.02
N ARG A 198 0.73 -33.08 -8.68
CA ARG A 198 -0.53 -32.96 -7.92
C ARG A 198 -1.16 -31.58 -8.11
N TYR A 199 -0.36 -30.53 -8.16
CA TYR A 199 -0.85 -29.17 -8.40
C TYR A 199 -1.40 -29.01 -9.81
N GLN A 200 -0.65 -29.48 -10.81
CA GLN A 200 -1.08 -29.44 -12.22
C GLN A 200 -2.37 -30.25 -12.46
N GLN A 201 -2.54 -31.39 -11.79
CA GLN A 201 -3.80 -32.15 -11.85
C GLN A 201 -4.98 -31.39 -11.24
N ALA A 202 -4.79 -30.76 -10.08
CA ALA A 202 -5.85 -30.02 -9.41
C ALA A 202 -6.29 -28.78 -10.21
N VAL A 203 -5.34 -28.09 -10.83
CA VAL A 203 -5.60 -26.96 -11.74
C VAL A 203 -6.39 -27.43 -12.96
N LYS A 204 -5.96 -28.52 -13.61
CA LYS A 204 -6.67 -29.12 -14.75
C LYS A 204 -8.08 -29.56 -14.40
N GLY A 205 -8.30 -30.12 -13.21
CA GLY A 205 -9.63 -30.51 -12.73
C GLY A 205 -10.60 -29.35 -12.50
N LYS A 206 -10.11 -28.09 -12.50
CA LYS A 206 -10.91 -26.87 -12.40
C LYS A 206 -11.03 -26.11 -13.74
N ASP A 207 -10.58 -26.70 -14.85
CA ASP A 207 -10.51 -26.06 -16.17
C ASP A 207 -9.72 -24.72 -16.18
N ILE A 208 -8.77 -24.58 -15.25
CA ILE A 208 -7.89 -23.41 -15.17
C ILE A 208 -6.68 -23.65 -16.07
N ILE A 209 -6.37 -22.68 -16.94
CA ILE A 209 -5.13 -22.67 -17.72
C ILE A 209 -4.13 -21.78 -16.99
N MET A 210 -3.08 -22.39 -16.43
CA MET A 210 -1.98 -21.62 -15.85
C MET A 210 -0.94 -21.24 -16.90
N SER A 211 -0.30 -20.10 -16.68
CA SER A 211 0.92 -19.71 -17.37
C SER A 211 2.03 -19.57 -16.35
N MET A 212 3.26 -19.94 -16.71
CA MET A 212 4.41 -19.80 -15.81
C MET A 212 5.45 -18.81 -16.33
N SER A 213 6.01 -18.02 -15.42
CA SER A 213 7.04 -17.04 -15.75
C SER A 213 8.39 -17.68 -16.09
N HIS A 214 9.32 -16.90 -16.62
CA HIS A 214 10.66 -17.41 -16.88
C HIS A 214 11.39 -17.66 -15.57
N LYS A 215 12.05 -18.82 -15.51
CA LYS A 215 13.00 -19.16 -14.47
C LYS A 215 13.94 -18.01 -14.15
N SER A 216 14.08 -17.68 -12.87
CA SER A 216 15.02 -16.66 -12.39
C SER A 216 14.80 -15.24 -12.94
N MET A 217 13.57 -14.89 -13.34
CA MET A 217 13.17 -13.51 -13.62
C MET A 217 12.13 -13.01 -12.59
N PRO A 218 12.57 -12.53 -11.42
CA PRO A 218 11.68 -11.94 -10.39
C PRO A 218 10.79 -10.81 -10.94
N ALA A 219 11.27 -10.13 -11.98
CA ALA A 219 10.54 -9.07 -12.66
C ALA A 219 9.17 -9.52 -13.20
N ASP A 220 8.97 -10.81 -13.46
CA ASP A 220 7.74 -11.35 -14.03
C ASP A 220 6.63 -11.53 -12.98
N ASN A 221 6.98 -11.56 -11.68
CA ASN A 221 6.04 -11.62 -10.54
C ASN A 221 6.05 -10.32 -9.71
N ALA A 222 6.54 -9.21 -10.28
CA ALA A 222 6.76 -7.95 -9.55
C ALA A 222 5.54 -7.43 -8.74
N PRO A 223 4.28 -7.52 -9.21
CA PRO A 223 3.13 -7.01 -8.46
C PRO A 223 2.94 -7.72 -7.10
N ILE A 224 2.97 -9.05 -7.11
CA ILE A 224 2.77 -9.86 -5.90
C ILE A 224 4.00 -9.83 -4.98
N GLU A 225 5.22 -9.78 -5.55
CA GLU A 225 6.44 -9.56 -4.77
C GLU A 225 6.43 -8.20 -4.05
N SER A 226 5.86 -7.17 -4.70
CA SER A 226 5.66 -5.84 -4.10
C SER A 226 4.66 -5.92 -2.94
N PHE A 227 3.54 -6.63 -3.12
CA PHE A 227 2.58 -6.88 -2.04
C PHE A 227 3.23 -7.60 -0.85
N HIS A 228 3.94 -8.71 -1.07
CA HIS A 228 4.63 -9.43 0.01
C HIS A 228 5.68 -8.58 0.71
N SER A 229 6.37 -7.72 -0.03
CA SER A 229 7.35 -6.80 0.56
C SER A 229 6.68 -5.82 1.50
N ALA A 230 5.56 -5.21 1.07
CA ALA A 230 4.75 -4.33 1.90
C ALA A 230 4.21 -5.04 3.15
N LEU A 231 3.60 -6.22 2.96
CA LEU A 231 3.06 -7.05 4.04
C LEU A 231 4.12 -7.34 5.12
N LYS A 232 5.33 -7.77 4.72
CA LYS A 232 6.40 -8.07 5.66
C LYS A 232 6.89 -6.83 6.39
N SER A 233 7.09 -5.72 5.68
CA SER A 233 7.56 -4.47 6.28
C SER A 233 6.54 -3.84 7.23
N GLU A 234 5.26 -3.94 6.90
CA GLU A 234 4.22 -3.24 7.65
C GLU A 234 3.78 -4.03 8.89
N THR A 235 3.77 -5.36 8.78
CA THR A 235 3.24 -6.22 9.84
C THR A 235 4.31 -6.92 10.67
N PHE A 236 5.18 -7.70 10.02
CA PHE A 236 5.97 -8.72 10.73
C PHE A 236 7.28 -8.20 11.31
N TYR A 237 7.84 -7.13 10.74
CA TYR A 237 9.16 -6.63 11.16
C TYR A 237 9.13 -5.61 12.31
N PHE A 238 7.97 -5.06 12.68
CA PHE A 238 7.89 -3.96 13.66
C PHE A 238 6.82 -4.10 14.75
N ASP A 239 5.90 -5.06 14.66
CA ASP A 239 4.95 -5.31 15.76
C ASP A 239 5.46 -6.42 16.69
N SER A 240 5.80 -6.02 17.92
CA SER A 240 6.09 -6.95 19.03
C SER A 240 4.86 -7.78 19.43
N LEU A 241 3.64 -7.37 19.04
CA LEU A 241 2.38 -8.06 19.32
C LEU A 241 2.28 -9.46 18.70
N PHE A 242 3.06 -9.74 17.65
CA PHE A 242 3.12 -11.08 17.04
C PHE A 242 4.05 -12.05 17.78
N TYR A 243 4.70 -11.63 18.87
CA TYR A 243 5.52 -12.54 19.68
C TYR A 243 4.71 -13.34 20.72
N GLU A 244 3.51 -12.92 21.12
CA GLU A 244 2.82 -13.49 22.29
C GLU A 244 1.37 -13.99 22.06
N GLY A 245 0.81 -13.87 20.84
CA GLY A 245 -0.60 -14.23 20.55
C GLY A 245 -0.83 -15.52 19.73
N ASN A 246 -2.07 -16.03 19.74
CA ASN A 246 -2.47 -17.24 19.00
C ASN A 246 -2.27 -17.10 17.47
N ARG A 247 -1.49 -18.04 16.92
CA ARG A 247 -0.57 -17.84 15.79
C ARG A 247 -1.23 -17.77 14.41
N ARG A 248 -2.33 -18.51 14.19
CA ARG A 248 -3.09 -18.50 12.93
C ARG A 248 -4.10 -17.34 12.86
N THR A 249 -4.74 -17.04 13.98
CA THR A 249 -5.84 -16.08 14.06
C THR A 249 -5.38 -14.64 13.80
N ASN A 250 -4.17 -14.31 14.26
CA ASN A 250 -3.60 -12.98 14.05
C ASN A 250 -3.20 -12.71 12.59
N CYS A 251 -2.69 -13.72 11.88
CA CYS A 251 -2.42 -13.57 10.44
C CYS A 251 -3.72 -13.51 9.62
N GLN A 252 -4.73 -14.31 9.97
CA GLN A 252 -6.05 -14.26 9.31
C GLN A 252 -6.79 -12.94 9.54
N ARG A 253 -6.67 -12.35 10.74
CA ARG A 253 -7.22 -11.00 11.04
C ARG A 253 -6.58 -9.93 10.17
N LEU A 254 -5.28 -10.04 9.88
CA LEU A 254 -4.56 -9.06 9.09
C LEU A 254 -5.03 -8.99 7.64
N PHE A 255 -5.30 -10.16 7.03
CA PHE A 255 -5.87 -10.26 5.68
C PHE A 255 -7.36 -9.91 5.59
N LYS A 256 -8.04 -9.69 6.73
CA LYS A 256 -9.40 -9.11 6.74
C LYS A 256 -9.39 -7.57 6.84
N VAL A 257 -8.24 -6.98 7.14
CA VAL A 257 -8.06 -5.53 7.34
C VAL A 257 -7.36 -4.89 6.13
N LEU A 258 -6.54 -5.66 5.41
CA LEU A 258 -6.03 -5.33 4.07
C LEU A 258 -7.05 -5.69 3.00
#